data_AF-A0A2N7C8F1-F1
#
_entry.id   AF-A0A2N7C8F1-F1
#
_cell.length_a   1.000
_cell.length_b   1.000
_cell.length_c   1.000
_cell.angle_alpha   90.00
_cell.angle_beta   90.00
_cell.angle_gamma   90.00
#
_symmetry.space_group_name_H-M   'P 1'
#
loop_
_entity.id
_entity.type
_entity.pdbx_description
1 polymer ?
#
loop_
_entity_poly.entity_id
_entity_poly.type
_entity_poly.pdbx_seq_one_letter_code
_entity_poly.pdbx_strand_id
1 'polypeptide(L)' 'MADLSSETKLRSIRTRINESGRNVRLEVDGGVKVNNIKEIAEAGADMFVAGSAIFDSEDYQQAIDSMRAELAELN' A
#
# COMPACT_ATOMS: atom_id res chain seq x y z
N MET A 1 9.27 -22.00 -10.08
CA MET A 1 9.40 -20.85 -9.17
C MET A 1 7.99 -20.44 -8.78
N ALA A 2 7.67 -20.35 -7.49
CA ALA A 2 6.34 -19.91 -7.08
C ALA A 2 6.15 -18.45 -7.52
N ASP A 3 5.22 -18.24 -8.44
CA ASP A 3 4.69 -16.92 -8.74
C ASP A 3 3.86 -16.47 -7.53
N LEU A 4 4.56 -15.91 -6.54
CA LEU A 4 3.93 -15.35 -5.36
C LEU A 4 3.40 -13.98 -5.75
N SER A 5 2.09 -13.80 -5.63
CA SER A 5 1.42 -12.51 -5.82
C SER A 5 2.12 -11.40 -5.02
N SER A 6 1.97 -10.15 -5.46
CA SER A 6 2.57 -8.98 -4.78
C SER A 6 2.21 -8.95 -3.28
N GLU A 7 0.98 -9.32 -2.92
CA GLU A 7 0.53 -9.43 -1.53
C GLU A 7 1.30 -10.47 -0.72
N THR A 8 1.57 -11.65 -1.30
CA THR A 8 2.30 -12.71 -0.59
C THR A 8 3.74 -12.27 -0.31
N LYS A 9 4.35 -11.54 -1.24
CA LYS A 9 5.68 -10.93 -1.04
C LYS A 9 5.65 -9.88 0.07
N LEU A 10 4.65 -9.00 0.07
CA LEU A 10 4.49 -7.97 1.11
C LEU A 10 4.38 -8.59 2.51
N ARG A 11 3.53 -9.61 2.67
CA ARG A 11 3.38 -10.30 3.96
C ARG A 11 4.69 -10.91 4.43
N SER A 12 5.45 -11.55 3.53
CA SER A 12 6.75 -12.13 3.87
C SER A 12 7.78 -11.07 4.30
N ILE A 13 7.81 -9.93 3.61
CA ILE A 13 8.72 -8.82 3.93
C ILE A 13 8.31 -8.17 5.27
N ARG A 14 7.02 -7.93 5.49
CA ARG A 14 6.49 -7.38 6.74
C ARG A 14 6.86 -8.25 7.94
N THR A 15 6.75 -9.57 7.80
CA THR A 15 7.20 -10.52 8.84
C THR A 15 8.68 -10.33 9.16
N ARG A 16 9.56 -10.28 8.14
CA ARG A 16 11.00 -10.08 8.33
C ARG A 16 11.34 -8.73 8.97
N ILE A 17 10.62 -7.67 8.60
CA ILE A 17 10.78 -6.35 9.22
C ILE A 17 10.43 -6.42 10.70
N ASN A 18 9.29 -7.03 11.05
CA ASN A 18 8.86 -7.19 12.43
C ASN A 18 9.88 -8.01 13.26
N GLU A 19 10.36 -9.13 12.70
CA GLU A 19 11.38 -9.99 13.34
C GLU A 19 12.73 -9.28 13.53
N SER A 20 13.05 -8.31 12.67
CA SER A 20 14.31 -7.57 12.78
C SER A 20 14.37 -6.62 13.99
N GLY A 21 13.22 -6.27 14.57
CA GLY A 21 13.11 -5.26 15.64
C GLY A 21 13.49 -3.84 15.20
N ARG A 22 13.67 -3.60 13.90
CA ARG A 22 14.04 -2.29 13.35
C ARG A 22 12.81 -1.52 12.91
N ASN A 23 12.89 -0.20 13.03
CA ASN A 23 11.90 0.70 12.44
C ASN A 23 12.16 0.83 10.93
N VAL A 24 11.50 -0.01 10.12
CA VAL A 24 11.61 0.00 8.66
C VAL A 24 10.22 0.25 8.08
N ARG A 25 10.13 1.29 7.24
CA ARG A 25 8.96 1.55 6.40
C ARG A 25 8.93 0.56 5.25
N LEU A 26 7.75 0.05 4.91
CA LEU A 26 7.55 -0.82 3.74
C LEU A 26 6.73 -0.07 2.69
N GLU A 27 7.39 0.31 1.60
CA GLU A 27 6.78 1.06 0.49
C GLU A 27 6.34 0.14 -0.65
N VAL A 28 5.22 0.49 -1.28
CA VAL A 28 4.79 -0.06 -2.57
C VAL A 28 4.76 1.03 -3.63
N ASP A 29 5.49 0.79 -4.71
CA ASP A 29 5.52 1.63 -5.91
C ASP A 29 4.98 0.87 -7.12
N GLY A 30 4.09 1.54 -7.86
CA GLY A 30 3.43 1.01 -9.05
C GLY A 30 2.03 0.47 -8.78
N GLY A 31 1.04 1.03 -9.48
CA GLY A 31 -0.32 0.49 -9.53
C GLY A 31 -1.18 0.70 -8.27
N VAL A 32 -0.74 1.52 -7.31
CA VAL A 32 -1.56 1.89 -6.13
C VAL A 32 -2.71 2.81 -6.56
N LYS A 33 -3.94 2.44 -6.18
CA LYS A 33 -5.20 3.12 -6.48
C LYS A 33 -6.15 3.03 -5.28
N VAL A 34 -7.23 3.82 -5.29
CA VAL A 34 -8.26 3.79 -4.24
C VAL A 34 -8.78 2.36 -4.01
N ASN A 35 -9.05 1.61 -5.08
CA ASN A 35 -9.66 0.28 -4.97
C ASN A 35 -8.73 -0.84 -4.50
N ASN A 36 -7.43 -0.59 -4.28
CA ASN A 36 -6.48 -1.62 -3.84
C ASN A 36 -5.55 -1.18 -2.70
N ILE A 37 -5.52 0.12 -2.35
CA ILE A 37 -4.61 0.64 -1.32
C ILE A 37 -4.82 -0.03 0.04
N LYS A 38 -6.08 -0.37 0.38
CA LYS A 38 -6.42 -1.08 1.61
C LYS A 38 -5.83 -2.49 1.64
N GLU A 39 -6.03 -3.28 0.59
CA GLU A 39 -5.48 -4.65 0.48
C GLU A 39 -3.94 -4.65 0.57
N ILE A 40 -3.30 -3.67 -0.06
CA ILE A 40 -1.84 -3.49 -0.01
C ILE A 40 -1.38 -3.15 1.42
N ALA A 41 -2.13 -2.29 2.12
CA ALA A 41 -1.88 -1.94 3.52
C ALA A 41 -2.06 -3.14 4.46
N GLU A 42 -3.13 -3.92 4.29
CA GLU A 42 -3.38 -5.16 5.03
C GLU A 42 -2.29 -6.22 4.82
N ALA A 43 -1.68 -6.23 3.62
CA ALA A 43 -0.53 -7.08 3.33
C ALA A 43 0.77 -6.62 4.02
N GLY A 44 0.78 -5.41 4.59
CA GLY A 44 1.85 -4.92 5.47
C GLY A 44 2.59 -3.68 4.98
N ALA A 45 2.19 -3.08 3.85
CA ALA A 45 2.74 -1.80 3.42
C ALA A 45 2.26 -0.66 4.33
N ASP A 46 3.12 0.33 4.56
CA ASP A 46 2.81 1.52 5.37
C ASP A 46 3.21 2.83 4.67
N MET A 47 3.69 2.73 3.42
CA MET A 47 4.05 3.82 2.54
C MET A 47 3.66 3.45 1.10
N PHE A 48 3.18 4.43 0.33
CA PHE A 48 2.59 4.19 -0.98
C PHE A 48 3.01 5.29 -1.97
N VAL A 49 3.41 4.88 -3.17
CA VAL A 49 3.61 5.79 -4.31
C VAL A 49 2.42 5.68 -5.25
N ALA A 50 1.67 6.77 -5.36
CA ALA A 50 0.51 6.87 -6.24
C ALA A 50 0.75 7.93 -7.33
N GLY A 51 0.94 7.46 -8.57
CA GLY A 51 1.13 8.31 -9.75
C GLY A 51 -0.19 8.67 -10.42
N SER A 52 -0.55 7.93 -11.47
CA SER A 52 -1.76 8.16 -12.28
C SER A 52 -3.05 8.22 -11.46
N ALA A 53 -3.13 7.47 -10.36
CA ALA A 53 -4.28 7.51 -9.45
C ALA A 53 -4.55 8.91 -8.86
N ILE A 54 -3.54 9.76 -8.77
CA ILE A 54 -3.65 11.16 -8.34
C ILE A 54 -3.56 12.09 -9.56
N PHE A 55 -2.51 11.98 -10.37
CA PHE A 55 -2.22 12.97 -11.42
C PHE A 55 -3.20 12.94 -12.60
N ASP A 56 -3.87 11.81 -12.86
CA ASP A 56 -4.90 11.72 -13.90
C ASP A 56 -6.31 12.02 -13.34
N SER A 57 -6.44 12.29 -12.05
CA SER A 57 -7.73 12.69 -11.45
C SER A 57 -8.06 14.16 -11.74
N GLU A 58 -9.35 14.46 -11.86
CA GLU A 58 -9.82 15.84 -12.02
C GLU A 58 -9.69 16.67 -10.74
N ASP A 59 -9.67 16.00 -9.58
CA ASP A 59 -9.56 16.60 -8.25
C ASP A 59 -8.58 15.79 -7.39
N TYR A 60 -7.38 16.35 -7.19
CA TYR A 60 -6.31 15.71 -6.43
C TYR A 60 -6.68 15.54 -4.96
N GLN A 61 -7.42 16.51 -4.40
CA GLN A 61 -7.85 16.44 -3.02
C GLN A 61 -8.82 15.28 -2.84
N GLN A 62 -9.83 15.19 -3.72
CA GLN A 62 -10.78 14.07 -3.68
C GLN A 62 -10.08 12.72 -3.84
N ALA A 63 -9.13 12.57 -4.77
CA ALA A 63 -8.39 11.33 -4.95
C ALA A 63 -7.60 10.92 -3.70
N ILE A 64 -6.91 11.88 -3.07
CA ILE A 64 -6.15 11.67 -1.82
C ILE A 64 -7.10 11.33 -0.66
N ASP A 65 -8.23 12.04 -0.55
CA ASP A 65 -9.20 11.82 0.52
C ASP A 65 -9.85 10.44 0.40
N SER A 66 -10.18 9.98 -0.81
CA SER A 66 -10.63 8.61 -1.06
C SER A 66 -9.60 7.56 -0.64
N MET A 67 -8.31 7.75 -0.99
CA MET A 67 -7.26 6.84 -0.54
C MET A 67 -7.13 6.80 1.00
N ARG A 68 -7.24 7.96 1.65
CA ARG A 68 -7.21 8.05 3.11
C ARG A 68 -8.42 7.41 3.77
N ALA A 69 -9.60 7.54 3.17
CA ALA A 69 -10.82 6.91 3.66
C ALA A 69 -10.68 5.38 3.68
N GLU A 70 -10.17 4.79 2.60
CA GLU A 70 -9.89 3.34 2.52
C GLU A 70 -8.89 2.88 3.60
N LEU A 71 -7.83 3.67 3.84
CA LEU A 71 -6.85 3.37 4.88
C LEU A 71 -7.41 3.55 6.30
N ALA A 72 -8.39 4.44 6.50
CA ALA A 72 -9.02 4.66 7.80
C ALA A 72 -9.94 3.50 8.24
N GLU A 73 -10.27 2.59 7.33
CA GLU A 73 -11.01 1.35 7.66
C GLU A 73 -10.12 0.27 8.30
N LEU A 74 -8.80 0.49 8.37
CA LEU A 74 -7.87 -0.39 9.04
C LEU A 74 -7.90 -0.11 10.55
N ASN A 75 -8.32 -1.10 11.33
CA ASN A 75 -8.39 -1.04 12.79
C ASN A 75 -6.99 -1.06 13.45
#